data_AF-A0A4Z0NHM4-F1
#
_entry.id   AF-A0A4Z0NHM4-F1
#
_cell.length_a   1.000
_cell.length_b   1.000
_cell.length_c   1.000
_cell.angle_alpha   90.00
_cell.angle_beta   90.00
_cell.angle_gamma   90.00
#
_symmetry.space_group_name_H-M   'P 1'
#
loop_
_entity.id
_entity.type
_entity.pdbx_description
1 polymer ?
#
loop_
_entity_poly.entity_id
_entity_poly.type
_entity_poly.pdbx_seq_one_letter_code
_entity_poly.pdbx_strand_id
1 'polypeptide(L)'
;MSTIRMIAEAVRLASELAVKEIALFSGEVDRLARTVSAWALGIGTVVLLACVSGFLLLMAVVKGLGTLIGSEPLAAVIGAAPFVVAAALLTRWGLRSMELRR
;
A
#
# COMPACT_ATOMS: atom_id res chain seq x y z
N MET A 1 46.16 15.01 -37.89
CA MET A 1 44.91 15.13 -37.10
C MET A 1 45.15 14.50 -35.74
N SER A 2 44.92 15.23 -34.65
CA SER A 2 45.30 14.78 -33.30
C SER A 2 44.25 13.83 -32.72
N THR A 3 44.69 12.67 -32.22
CA THR A 3 43.90 11.63 -31.53
C THR A 3 43.04 12.21 -30.40
N ILE A 4 43.53 13.28 -29.76
CA ILE A 4 42.83 14.01 -28.70
C ILE A 4 41.51 14.61 -29.22
N ARG A 5 41.50 15.07 -30.48
CA ARG A 5 40.31 15.66 -31.11
C ARG A 5 39.23 14.60 -31.36
N MET A 6 39.63 13.41 -31.83
CA MET A 6 38.70 12.28 -32.00
C MET A 6 38.13 11.77 -30.68
N ILE A 7 38.95 11.72 -29.62
CA ILE A 7 38.49 11.33 -28.28
C ILE A 7 37.48 12.37 -27.75
N ALA A 8 37.76 13.66 -27.91
CA ALA A 8 36.84 14.71 -27.51
C ALA A 8 35.50 14.66 -28.28
N GLU A 9 35.54 14.34 -29.58
CA GLU A 9 34.35 14.21 -30.42
C GLU A 9 33.54 12.96 -30.06
N ALA A 10 34.20 11.84 -29.79
CA ALA A 10 33.56 10.61 -29.32
C ALA A 10 32.90 10.78 -27.95
N VAL A 11 33.55 11.47 -27.01
CA VAL A 11 32.97 11.81 -25.69
C VAL A 11 31.77 12.74 -25.84
N ARG A 12 31.84 13.71 -26.75
CA ARG A 12 30.73 14.64 -27.01
C ARG A 12 29.51 13.92 -27.60
N LEU A 13 29.71 13.02 -28.56
CA LEU A 13 28.66 12.17 -29.13
C LEU A 13 28.06 11.23 -28.08
N ALA A 14 28.89 10.59 -27.26
CA ALA A 14 28.43 9.72 -26.18
C ALA A 14 27.60 10.49 -25.12
N SER A 15 28.03 11.70 -24.77
CA SER A 15 27.31 12.58 -23.85
C SER A 15 25.95 13.02 -24.42
N GLU A 16 25.90 13.33 -25.72
CA GLU A 16 24.65 13.73 -26.40
C GLU A 16 23.64 12.59 -26.49
N LEU A 17 24.10 11.34 -26.67
CA LEU A 17 23.26 10.15 -26.57
C LEU A 17 22.79 9.89 -25.14
N ALA A 18 23.68 9.99 -24.15
CA ALA A 18 23.33 9.78 -22.75
C ALA A 18 22.26 10.78 -22.26
N VAL A 19 22.35 12.04 -22.67
CA VAL A 19 21.34 13.07 -22.35
C VAL A 19 19.99 12.73 -22.96
N LYS A 20 19.94 12.21 -24.19
CA LYS A 20 18.68 11.77 -24.82
C LYS A 20 18.05 10.58 -24.10
N GLU A 21 18.87 9.62 -23.67
CA GLU A 21 18.40 8.45 -22.93
C GLU A 21 17.85 8.85 -21.55
N ILE A 22 18.54 9.73 -20.82
CA ILE A 22 18.07 10.28 -19.54
C ILE A 22 16.75 11.05 -19.73
N ALA A 23 16.61 11.85 -20.79
CA ALA A 23 15.38 12.59 -21.07
C ALA A 23 14.19 11.65 -21.35
N LEU A 24 14.43 10.55 -22.08
CA LEU A 24 13.42 9.54 -22.37
C LEU A 24 13.01 8.79 -21.09
N PHE A 25 13.99 8.33 -20.32
CA PHE A 25 13.77 7.66 -19.03
C PHE A 25 13.02 8.57 -18.05
N SER A 26 13.35 9.86 -17.98
CA SER A 26 12.66 10.80 -17.11
C SER A 26 11.18 10.94 -17.47
N GLY A 27 10.84 10.91 -18.77
CA GLY A 27 9.44 10.95 -19.22
C GLY A 27 8.67 9.66 -18.88
N GLU A 28 9.30 8.50 -19.05
CA GLU A 28 8.69 7.22 -18.65
C GLU A 28 8.50 7.11 -17.14
N VAL A 29 9.49 7.54 -16.35
CA VAL A 29 9.43 7.57 -14.89
C VAL A 29 8.33 8.50 -14.40
N ASP A 30 8.15 9.69 -15.00
CA ASP A 30 7.04 10.59 -14.63
C ASP A 30 5.67 9.94 -14.90
N ARG A 31 5.53 9.27 -16.05
CA ARG A 31 4.29 8.56 -16.41
C ARG A 31 4.02 7.38 -15.48
N LEU A 32 5.04 6.61 -15.13
CA LEU A 32 4.96 5.52 -14.13
C LEU A 32 4.62 6.07 -12.76
N ALA A 33 5.29 7.12 -12.30
CA ALA A 33 5.04 7.75 -11.02
C ALA A 33 3.60 8.29 -10.91
N ARG A 34 3.08 8.90 -11.98
CA ARG A 34 1.69 9.37 -12.04
C ARG A 34 0.69 8.22 -12.02
N THR A 35 0.99 7.14 -12.72
CA THR A 35 0.14 5.95 -12.76
C THR A 35 0.13 5.26 -11.39
N VAL A 36 1.30 4.96 -10.84
CA VAL A 36 1.45 4.32 -9.52
C VAL A 36 0.82 5.18 -8.42
N SER A 37 1.01 6.50 -8.44
CA SER A 37 0.37 7.39 -7.47
C SER A 37 -1.15 7.41 -7.60
N ALA A 38 -1.71 7.42 -8.81
CA ALA A 38 -3.15 7.33 -9.03
C ALA A 38 -3.73 5.99 -8.52
N TRP A 39 -3.05 4.87 -8.79
CA TRP A 39 -3.45 3.56 -8.29
C TRP A 39 -3.28 3.45 -6.77
N ALA A 40 -2.20 3.97 -6.20
CA ALA A 40 -1.96 3.97 -4.77
C ALA A 40 -3.01 4.80 -4.03
N LEU A 41 -3.36 5.99 -4.56
CA LEU A 41 -4.43 6.81 -4.01
C LEU A 41 -5.78 6.12 -4.16
N GLY A 42 -6.11 5.57 -5.34
CA GLY A 42 -7.38 4.88 -5.57
C GLY A 42 -7.58 3.69 -4.64
N ILE A 43 -6.60 2.78 -4.60
CA ILE A 43 -6.65 1.59 -3.73
C ILE A 43 -6.61 2.02 -2.26
N GLY A 44 -5.75 2.96 -1.90
CA GLY A 44 -5.63 3.48 -0.52
C GLY A 44 -6.94 4.07 -0.03
N THR A 45 -7.62 4.89 -0.84
CA THR A 45 -8.92 5.47 -0.50
C THR A 45 -10.00 4.40 -0.36
N VAL A 46 -10.05 3.40 -1.24
CA VAL A 46 -11.00 2.28 -1.14
C VAL A 46 -10.80 1.51 0.16
N VAL A 47 -9.55 1.16 0.49
CA VAL A 47 -9.21 0.45 1.73
C VAL A 47 -9.60 1.27 2.96
N LEU A 48 -9.29 2.57 2.97
CA LEU A 48 -9.67 3.48 4.06
C LEU A 48 -11.19 3.56 4.23
N LEU A 49 -11.94 3.77 3.14
CA LEU A 49 -13.40 3.83 3.17
C LEU A 49 -14.01 2.51 3.63
N ALA A 50 -13.50 1.37 3.15
CA ALA A 50 -13.95 0.04 3.58
C ALA A 50 -13.70 -0.16 5.08
N CYS A 51 -12.55 0.26 5.59
CA CYS A 51 -12.21 0.16 7.01
C CYS A 51 -13.13 1.03 7.88
N VAL A 52 -13.32 2.30 7.50
CA VAL A 52 -14.18 3.24 8.22
C VAL A 52 -15.65 2.79 8.18
N SER A 53 -16.17 2.46 7.00
CA SER A 53 -17.56 1.99 6.85
C SER A 53 -17.81 0.68 7.60
N GLY A 54 -16.86 -0.27 7.55
CA GLY A 54 -16.93 -1.51 8.32
C GLY A 54 -17.00 -1.26 9.83
N PHE A 55 -16.19 -0.33 10.35
CA PHE A 55 -16.20 0.05 11.76
C PHE A 55 -17.53 0.71 12.18
N LEU A 56 -18.06 1.61 11.34
CA LEU A 56 -19.35 2.25 11.60
C LEU A 56 -20.51 1.24 11.59
N LEU A 57 -20.49 0.28 10.66
CA LEU A 57 -21.48 -0.78 10.59
C LEU A 57 -21.42 -1.67 11.83
N LEU A 58 -20.22 -2.02 12.29
CA LEU A 58 -20.03 -2.76 13.53
C LEU A 58 -20.57 -1.99 14.74
N MET A 59 -20.27 -0.70 14.85
CA MET A 59 -20.83 0.16 15.90
C MET A 59 -22.36 0.18 15.86
N ALA A 60 -22.97 0.29 14.69
CA ALA A 60 -24.41 0.25 14.54
C ALA A 60 -25.01 -1.08 15.01
N VAL A 61 -24.36 -2.21 14.68
CA VAL A 61 -24.76 -3.54 15.13
C VAL A 61 -24.62 -3.68 16.65
N VAL A 62 -23.50 -3.25 17.23
CA VAL A 62 -23.28 -3.28 18.68
C VAL A 62 -24.31 -2.41 19.40
N LYS A 63 -24.61 -1.22 18.88
CA LYS A 63 -25.63 -0.34 19.43
C LYS A 63 -27.02 -0.99 19.37
N GLY A 64 -27.38 -1.59 18.24
CA GLY A 64 -28.65 -2.30 18.07
C GLY A 64 -28.77 -3.56 18.94
N LEU A 65 -27.69 -4.29 19.14
CA LEU A 65 -27.64 -5.39 20.11
C LEU A 65 -27.75 -4.87 21.54
N GLY A 66 -27.09 -3.75 21.85
CA GLY A 66 -27.17 -3.09 23.15
C GLY A 66 -28.58 -2.65 23.50
N THR A 67 -29.35 -2.14 22.53
CA THR A 67 -30.76 -1.79 22.74
C THR A 67 -31.64 -3.02 22.94
N LEU A 68 -31.40 -4.12 22.21
CA LEU A 68 -32.15 -5.38 22.37
C LEU A 68 -31.84 -6.09 23.69
N ILE A 69 -30.57 -6.12 24.10
CA ILE A 69 -30.08 -6.84 25.29
C ILE A 69 -30.29 -5.98 26.56
N GLY A 70 -30.50 -4.67 26.41
CA GLY A 70 -30.59 -3.72 27.54
C GLY A 70 -29.25 -3.46 28.22
N SER A 71 -28.14 -3.95 27.66
CA SER A 71 -26.79 -3.78 28.19
C SER A 71 -25.78 -3.56 27.08
N GLU A 72 -25.37 -2.29 26.93
CA GLU A 72 -24.33 -1.86 25.99
C GLU A 72 -22.96 -2.54 26.19
N PRO A 73 -22.44 -2.75 27.43
CA PRO A 73 -21.14 -3.41 27.59
C PRO A 73 -21.15 -4.87 27.15
N LEU A 74 -22.23 -5.62 27.41
CA LEU A 74 -22.38 -7.01 26.96
C LEU A 74 -22.43 -7.09 25.43
N ALA A 75 -23.17 -6.20 24.78
CA ALA A 75 -23.24 -6.14 23.32
C ALA A 75 -21.88 -5.80 22.69
N ALA A 76 -21.09 -4.91 23.33
CA ALA A 76 -19.75 -4.56 22.86
C ALA A 76 -18.78 -5.75 22.94
N VAL A 77 -18.81 -6.53 24.03
CA VAL A 77 -17.97 -7.73 24.18
C VAL A 77 -18.30 -8.77 23.11
N ILE A 78 -19.59 -9.00 22.84
CA ILE A 78 -20.03 -9.96 21.81
C ILE A 78 -19.62 -9.46 20.40
N GLY A 79 -19.78 -8.17 20.12
CA GLY A 79 -19.36 -7.57 18.85
C GLY A 79 -17.85 -7.62 18.61
N ALA A 80 -17.05 -7.47 19.68
CA ALA A 80 -15.59 -7.52 19.61
C ALA A 80 -15.02 -8.95 19.54
N ALA A 81 -15.74 -9.95 20.08
CA ALA A 81 -15.31 -11.34 20.13
C ALA A 81 -14.79 -11.92 18.80
N PRO A 82 -15.50 -11.79 17.64
CA PRO A 82 -15.00 -12.34 16.38
C PRO A 82 -13.68 -11.68 15.93
N PHE A 83 -13.46 -10.40 16.23
CA PHE A 83 -12.22 -9.69 15.88
C PHE A 83 -11.04 -10.18 16.72
N VAL A 84 -11.26 -10.41 18.01
CA VAL A 84 -10.23 -10.98 18.90
C VAL A 84 -9.83 -12.38 18.44
N VAL A 85 -10.81 -13.20 18.05
CA VAL A 85 -10.54 -14.55 17.50
C VAL A 85 -9.76 -14.48 16.21
N ALA A 86 -10.17 -13.64 15.26
CA ALA A 86 -9.45 -13.46 13.99
C ALA A 86 -8.00 -12.97 14.22
N ALA A 87 -7.80 -11.99 15.11
CA ALA A 87 -6.48 -11.49 15.46
C ALA A 87 -5.60 -12.57 16.08
N ALA A 88 -6.13 -13.39 16.98
CA ALA A 88 -5.41 -14.50 17.59
C ALA A 88 -5.00 -15.57 16.56
N LEU A 89 -5.90 -15.90 15.63
CA LEU A 89 -5.62 -16.86 14.54
C LEU A 89 -4.53 -16.35 13.60
N LEU A 90 -4.64 -15.10 13.15
CA LEU A 90 -3.64 -14.47 12.29
C LEU A 90 -2.28 -14.36 12.98
N THR A 91 -2.27 -14.00 14.27
CA THR A 91 -1.04 -13.94 15.07
C THR A 91 -0.38 -15.33 15.15
N ARG A 92 -1.15 -16.36 15.49
CA ARG A 92 -0.65 -17.74 15.54
C ARG A 92 -0.14 -18.22 14.19
N TRP A 93 -0.83 -17.86 13.10
CA TRP A 93 -0.41 -18.21 11.75
C TRP A 93 0.86 -17.47 11.32
N GLY A 94 0.99 -16.19 11.66
CA GLY A 94 2.18 -15.39 11.43
C GLY A 94 3.40 -15.97 12.15
N LEU A 95 3.24 -16.30 13.44
CA LEU A 95 4.28 -16.96 14.23
C LEU A 95 4.72 -18.29 13.61
N ARG A 96 3.76 -19.16 13.21
CA ARG A 96 4.07 -20.42 12.54
C ARG A 96 4.76 -20.25 11.19
N SER A 97 4.36 -19.26 10.40
CA SER A 97 4.96 -19.00 9.09
C SER A 97 6.39 -18.48 9.21
N MET A 98 6.71 -17.77 10.29
CA MET A 98 8.07 -17.33 10.61
C MET A 98 8.94 -18.49 11.12
N GLU A 99 8.38 -19.39 11.93
CA GLU A 99 9.07 -20.60 12.41
C GLU A 99 9.38 -21.59 11.28
N LEU A 100 8.46 -21.77 10.32
CA LEU A 100 8.64 -22.65 9.16
C LEU A 100 9.68 -22.14 8.15
N ARG A 101 10.15 -20.90 8.30
CA ARG A 101 11.14 -20.27 7.39
C ARG A 101 12.55 -20.23 7.99
N ARG A 102 12.76 -20.80 9.19
CA ARG A 102 14.08 -21.11 9.76
C ARG A 102 14.45 -22.55 9.46
#